data_AF-A0A6W4RQE1-F1
#
_entry.id   AF-A0A6W4RQE1-F1
#
_cell.length_a   1.000
_cell.length_b   1.000
_cell.length_c   1.000
_cell.angle_alpha   90.00
_cell.angle_beta   90.00
_cell.angle_gamma   90.00
#
_symmetry.space_group_name_H-M   'P 1'
#
loop_
_entity.id
_entity.type
_entity.pdbx_description
1 polymer ?
#
loop_
_entity_poly.entity_id
_entity_poly.type
_entity_poly.pdbx_seq_one_letter_code
_entity_poly.pdbx_strand_id
1 'polypeptide(L)'
;MNNHIIDLTGKKFGRLTVKEFVRSENGNALWNCFCVCGNEKEVLAQHLKRGHVQSCGCLAKENGREYAEKNLRTETAQKNALKRKLEVDAVDGTMKSALTRSLSARNKSGIKGVRWDEKRNKWEASITFQKKLHFLGRFEKKDDAIKARRDAEDKYFKPILDKMN
;
A
#
# COMPACT_ATOMS: atom_id res chain seq x y z
N MET A 1 7.48 -48.76 -13.06
CA MET A 1 8.20 -48.15 -11.92
C MET A 1 7.23 -48.06 -10.76
N ASN A 2 7.45 -48.83 -9.70
CA ASN A 2 6.59 -48.83 -8.51
C ASN A 2 6.77 -47.51 -7.77
N ASN A 3 5.84 -46.58 -7.99
CA ASN A 3 5.80 -45.29 -7.33
C ASN A 3 5.27 -45.48 -5.90
N HIS A 4 6.10 -46.00 -5.00
CA HIS A 4 5.72 -46.21 -3.61
C HIS A 4 5.61 -44.86 -2.90
N ILE A 5 4.42 -44.28 -2.90
CA ILE A 5 4.12 -43.05 -2.16
C ILE A 5 4.17 -43.38 -0.67
N ILE A 6 5.11 -42.78 0.04
CA ILE A 6 5.19 -42.89 1.50
C ILE A 6 4.03 -42.09 2.10
N ASP A 7 3.17 -42.78 2.85
CA ASP A 7 2.09 -42.12 3.59
C ASP A 7 2.66 -41.19 4.67
N LEU A 8 2.25 -39.92 4.62
CA LEU A 8 2.64 -38.89 5.57
C LEU A 8 1.49 -38.47 6.48
N THR A 9 0.30 -39.07 6.36
CA THR A 9 -0.89 -38.73 7.16
C THR A 9 -0.58 -38.73 8.66
N GLY A 10 -1.02 -37.68 9.36
CA GLY A 10 -0.76 -37.48 10.79
C GLY A 10 0.65 -37.01 11.15
N LYS A 11 1.62 -37.01 10.21
CA LYS A 11 2.98 -36.54 10.50
C LYS A 11 3.04 -35.03 10.62
N LYS A 12 3.91 -34.55 11.51
CA LYS A 12 4.14 -33.13 11.78
C LYS A 12 5.41 -32.62 11.11
N PHE A 13 5.33 -31.43 10.52
CA PHE A 13 6.43 -30.71 9.89
C PHE A 13 6.38 -29.24 10.32
N GLY A 14 7.17 -28.90 11.34
CA GLY A 14 7.06 -27.60 12.01
C GLY A 14 5.66 -27.39 12.58
N ARG A 15 4.95 -26.38 12.08
CA ARG A 15 3.57 -26.03 12.45
C ARG A 15 2.50 -26.73 11.61
N LEU A 16 2.88 -27.56 10.64
CA LEU A 16 1.96 -28.28 9.77
C LEU A 16 1.78 -29.71 10.25
N THR A 17 0.55 -30.20 10.24
CA THR A 17 0.18 -31.61 10.44
C THR A 17 -0.48 -32.11 9.16
N VAL A 18 0.05 -33.17 8.56
CA VAL A 18 -0.49 -33.72 7.32
C VAL A 18 -1.86 -34.32 7.56
N LYS A 19 -2.85 -33.91 6.77
CA LYS A 19 -4.25 -34.33 6.86
C LYS A 19 -4.56 -35.46 5.89
N GLU A 20 -4.30 -35.23 4.61
CA GLU A 20 -4.71 -36.16 3.54
C GLU A 20 -3.85 -36.00 2.29
N PHE A 21 -3.78 -37.08 1.51
CA PHE A 21 -3.15 -37.09 0.19
C PHE A 21 -4.07 -36.40 -0.82
N VAL A 22 -3.51 -35.50 -1.63
CA VAL A 22 -4.27 -34.78 -2.66
C VAL A 22 -4.04 -35.40 -4.03
N ARG A 23 -2.79 -35.43 -4.49
CA ARG A 23 -2.39 -35.96 -5.80
C ARG A 23 -0.90 -36.24 -5.86
N SER A 24 -0.45 -36.96 -6.88
CA SER A 24 0.98 -37.09 -7.18
C SER A 24 1.26 -36.58 -8.59
N GLU A 25 2.28 -35.75 -8.70
CA GLU A 25 2.79 -35.22 -9.95
C GLU A 25 4.29 -35.51 -10.03
N ASN A 26 4.76 -36.11 -11.14
CA ASN A 26 6.18 -36.40 -11.39
C ASN A 26 6.90 -37.14 -10.25
N GLY A 27 6.24 -38.10 -9.61
CA GLY A 27 6.82 -38.89 -8.50
C GLY A 27 6.86 -38.16 -7.16
N ASN A 28 6.27 -36.96 -7.06
CA ASN A 28 6.17 -36.21 -5.81
C ASN A 28 4.71 -36.13 -5.37
N ALA A 29 4.46 -36.42 -4.10
CA ALA A 29 3.12 -36.42 -3.53
C ALA A 29 2.78 -35.05 -2.96
N LEU A 30 1.62 -34.51 -3.32
CA LEU A 30 1.04 -33.30 -2.74
C LEU A 30 0.10 -33.68 -1.60
N TRP A 31 0.28 -33.02 -0.46
CA TRP A 31 -0.44 -33.30 0.77
C TRP A 31 -1.15 -32.05 1.27
N ASN A 32 -2.40 -32.19 1.68
CA ASN A 32 -3.10 -31.14 2.40
C ASN A 32 -2.68 -31.20 3.88
N CYS A 33 -2.35 -30.06 4.46
CA CYS A 33 -1.82 -29.96 5.81
C CYS A 33 -2.59 -28.94 6.64
N PHE A 34 -2.94 -29.29 7.87
CA PHE A 34 -3.44 -28.37 8.88
C PHE A 34 -2.30 -27.62 9.56
N CYS A 35 -2.37 -26.30 9.60
CA CYS A 35 -1.46 -25.47 10.37
C CYS A 35 -2.02 -25.21 11.77
N VAL A 36 -1.15 -25.13 12.79
CA VAL A 36 -1.56 -24.75 14.16
C VAL A 36 -2.25 -23.39 14.28
N CYS A 37 -2.12 -22.51 13.28
CA CYS A 37 -2.83 -21.23 13.23
C CYS A 37 -4.28 -21.36 12.73
N GLY A 38 -4.76 -22.58 12.45
CA GLY A 38 -6.13 -22.87 12.00
C GLY A 38 -6.33 -22.88 10.47
N ASN A 39 -5.31 -22.53 9.69
CA ASN A 39 -5.39 -22.56 8.21
C ASN A 39 -4.87 -23.88 7.63
N GLU A 40 -5.38 -24.25 6.46
CA GLU A 40 -4.86 -25.37 5.66
C GLU A 40 -3.85 -24.90 4.60
N LYS A 41 -2.99 -25.81 4.14
CA LYS A 41 -2.08 -25.58 3.02
C LYS A 41 -1.72 -26.89 2.31
N GLU A 42 -1.81 -26.88 0.98
CA GLU A 42 -1.24 -27.94 0.14
C GLU A 42 0.28 -27.79 0.01
N VAL A 43 1.02 -28.85 0.31
CA VAL A 43 2.49 -28.86 0.30
C VAL A 43 3.01 -30.16 -0.28
N LEU A 44 4.01 -30.06 -1.16
CA LEU A 44 4.68 -31.25 -1.69
C LEU A 44 5.48 -31.95 -0.59
N ALA A 45 5.47 -33.28 -0.62
CA ALA A 45 6.17 -34.16 0.33
C ALA A 45 7.66 -33.79 0.43
N GLN A 46 8.31 -33.45 -0.69
CA GLN A 46 9.70 -33.02 -0.67
C GLN A 46 9.93 -31.75 0.17
N HIS A 47 9.00 -30.78 0.14
CA HIS A 47 9.15 -29.52 0.87
C HIS A 47 8.86 -29.68 2.36
N LEU A 48 7.97 -30.60 2.72
CA LEU A 48 7.77 -31.04 4.10
C LEU A 48 9.02 -31.73 4.64
N LYS A 49 9.52 -32.75 3.94
CA LYS A 49 10.69 -33.55 4.35
C LYS A 49 11.98 -32.73 4.47
N ARG A 50 12.21 -31.80 3.54
CA ARG A 50 13.39 -30.90 3.56
C ARG A 50 13.23 -29.72 4.53
N GLY A 51 12.06 -29.52 5.12
CA GLY A 51 11.80 -28.40 6.01
C GLY A 51 11.70 -27.03 5.33
N HIS A 52 11.55 -26.97 4.00
CA HIS A 52 11.35 -25.71 3.28
C HIS A 52 10.00 -25.08 3.57
N VAL A 53 8.99 -25.89 3.93
CA VAL A 53 7.66 -25.41 4.30
C VAL A 53 7.31 -25.96 5.68
N GLN A 54 7.30 -25.06 6.66
CA GLN A 54 7.06 -25.39 8.08
C GLN A 54 5.78 -24.75 8.64
N SER A 55 5.05 -23.98 7.83
CA SER A 55 3.78 -23.37 8.22
C SER A 55 2.95 -23.04 6.97
N CYS A 56 1.69 -22.64 7.15
CA CYS A 56 0.89 -22.13 6.04
C CYS A 56 1.43 -20.80 5.45
N GLY A 57 2.40 -20.17 6.13
CA GLY A 57 2.89 -18.81 5.86
C GLY A 57 2.72 -17.88 7.06
N CYS A 58 2.00 -18.32 8.12
CA CYS A 58 1.82 -17.55 9.34
C CYS A 58 3.13 -17.23 10.06
N LEU A 59 4.10 -18.17 10.07
CA LEU A 59 5.40 -17.97 10.72
C LEU A 59 6.16 -16.78 10.12
N ALA A 60 6.22 -16.69 8.79
CA ALA A 60 6.86 -15.57 8.11
C ALA A 60 6.15 -14.24 8.38
N LYS A 61 4.80 -14.25 8.44
CA LYS A 61 4.00 -13.07 8.77
C LYS A 61 4.24 -12.59 10.21
N GLU A 62 4.33 -13.52 11.17
CA GLU A 62 4.63 -13.23 12.58
C GLU A 62 6.02 -12.62 12.71
N ASN A 63 7.04 -13.27 12.16
CA ASN A 63 8.43 -12.78 12.21
C ASN A 63 8.56 -11.41 11.54
N GLY A 64 7.91 -11.20 10.39
CA GLY A 64 7.91 -9.91 9.69
C GLY A 64 7.23 -8.81 10.50
N ARG A 65 6.12 -9.11 11.18
CA ARG A 65 5.46 -8.17 12.09
C ARG A 65 6.35 -7.82 13.27
N GLU A 66 6.93 -8.82 13.93
CA GLU A 66 7.82 -8.61 15.07
C GLU A 66 9.05 -7.77 14.69
N TYR A 67 9.67 -8.06 13.55
CA TYR A 67 10.77 -7.26 13.01
C TYR A 67 10.33 -5.82 12.74
N ALA A 68 9.15 -5.62 12.13
CA ALA A 68 8.62 -4.30 11.84
C ALA A 68 8.33 -3.51 13.12
N GLU A 69 7.75 -4.13 14.15
CA GLU A 69 7.52 -3.50 15.46
C GLU A 69 8.84 -3.05 16.10
N LYS A 70 9.83 -3.93 16.15
CA LYS A 70 11.12 -3.65 16.80
C LYS A 70 12.00 -2.64 16.07
N ASN A 71 11.87 -2.54 14.74
CA ASN A 71 12.82 -1.76 13.93
C ASN A 71 12.17 -0.62 13.14
N LEU A 72 11.06 -0.89 12.43
CA LEU A 72 10.48 0.06 11.47
C LEU A 72 9.42 0.97 12.08
N ARG A 73 8.67 0.45 13.06
CA ARG A 73 7.55 1.15 13.71
C ARG A 73 7.96 1.86 14.99
N THR A 74 9.24 1.77 15.38
CA THR A 74 9.77 2.56 16.50
C THR A 74 9.59 4.05 16.19
N GLU A 75 9.31 4.83 17.23
CA GLU A 75 9.14 6.29 17.10
C GLU A 75 10.36 6.93 16.43
N THR A 76 11.57 6.47 16.78
CA THR A 76 12.82 6.92 16.20
C THR A 76 12.92 6.64 14.70
N ALA A 77 12.60 5.41 14.26
CA ALA A 77 12.64 5.06 12.84
C ALA A 77 11.61 5.87 12.03
N GLN A 78 10.41 6.06 12.57
CA GLN A 78 9.36 6.87 11.94
C GLN A 78 9.79 8.35 11.83
N LYS A 79 10.35 8.93 12.89
CA LYS A 79 10.88 10.31 12.87
C LYS A 79 12.02 10.47 11.86
N ASN A 80 12.94 9.51 11.80
CA ASN A 80 14.06 9.54 10.85
C ASN A 80 13.58 9.40 9.40
N ALA A 81 12.63 8.51 9.13
CA ALA A 81 12.03 8.37 7.81
C ALA A 81 11.29 9.64 7.37
N LEU A 82 10.53 10.27 8.27
CA LEU A 82 9.88 11.55 8.01
C LEU A 82 10.90 12.66 7.76
N LYS A 83 11.95 12.75 8.58
CA LYS A 83 13.02 13.74 8.43
C LYS A 83 13.68 13.62 7.06
N ARG A 84 14.11 12.42 6.67
CA ARG A 84 14.69 12.17 5.33
C ARG A 84 13.70 12.52 4.21
N LYS A 85 12.43 12.21 4.38
CA LYS A 85 11.40 12.55 3.38
C LYS A 85 11.24 14.06 3.24
N LEU A 86 11.23 14.80 4.35
CA LEU A 86 11.16 16.26 4.34
C LEU A 86 12.42 16.86 3.70
N GLU A 87 13.62 16.34 4.01
CA GLU A 87 14.88 16.81 3.40
C GLU A 87 14.91 16.63 1.88
N VAL A 88 14.35 15.55 1.36
CA VAL A 88 14.39 15.24 -0.08
C VAL A 88 13.23 15.85 -0.86
N ASP A 89 12.04 15.93 -0.26
CA ASP A 89 10.79 16.24 -0.97
C ASP A 89 10.16 17.58 -0.55
N ALA A 90 10.60 18.22 0.54
CA ALA A 90 10.02 19.49 0.99
C ALA A 90 10.87 20.70 0.59
N VAL A 91 10.22 21.71 0.02
CA VAL A 91 10.77 23.05 -0.22
C VAL A 91 9.89 24.05 0.51
N ASP A 92 10.49 24.92 1.33
CA ASP A 92 9.77 25.93 2.13
C ASP A 92 8.55 25.36 2.90
N GLY A 93 8.72 24.16 3.47
CA GLY A 93 7.68 23.46 4.24
C GLY A 93 6.54 22.86 3.42
N THR A 94 6.65 22.83 2.08
CA THR A 94 5.67 22.24 1.15
C THR A 94 6.27 21.02 0.46
N MET A 95 5.54 19.89 0.53
CA MET A 95 5.95 18.63 -0.10
C MET A 95 5.73 18.68 -1.63
N LYS A 96 6.79 18.49 -2.42
CA LYS A 96 6.75 18.41 -3.88
C LYS A 96 5.81 17.31 -4.36
N SER A 97 5.88 16.12 -3.77
CA SER A 97 4.97 15.00 -4.09
C SER A 97 3.48 15.33 -3.90
N ALA A 98 3.14 16.29 -3.02
CA ALA A 98 1.75 16.70 -2.83
C ALA A 98 1.23 17.55 -3.99
N LEU A 99 2.09 18.38 -4.59
CA LEU A 99 1.77 19.24 -5.73
C LEU A 99 1.47 18.39 -6.98
N THR A 100 2.34 17.41 -7.26
CA THR A 100 2.29 16.57 -8.46
C THR A 100 1.43 15.31 -8.33
N ARG A 101 0.82 15.06 -7.16
CA ARG A 101 0.02 13.84 -6.91
C ARG A 101 -1.08 13.62 -7.97
N SER A 102 -1.34 12.38 -8.36
CA SER A 102 -2.48 12.08 -9.23
C SER A 102 -3.83 12.45 -8.59
N LEU A 103 -4.86 12.61 -9.43
CA LEU A 103 -6.23 12.85 -8.99
C LEU A 103 -6.77 11.62 -8.26
N SER A 104 -7.56 11.84 -7.20
CA SER A 104 -8.28 10.76 -6.53
C SER A 104 -9.43 10.27 -7.41
N ALA A 105 -9.72 8.97 -7.41
CA ALA A 105 -10.88 8.38 -8.09
C ALA A 105 -12.23 9.02 -7.70
N ARG A 106 -12.31 9.64 -6.52
CA ARG A 106 -13.50 10.37 -6.04
C ARG A 106 -13.64 11.78 -6.66
N ASN A 107 -12.64 12.28 -7.37
CA ASN A 107 -12.67 13.60 -7.98
C ASN A 107 -13.50 13.53 -9.27
N LYS A 108 -14.77 13.93 -9.17
CA LYS A 108 -15.71 13.95 -10.31
C LYS A 108 -15.53 15.15 -11.25
N SER A 109 -14.84 16.20 -10.80
CA SER A 109 -14.64 17.43 -11.60
C SER A 109 -13.49 17.31 -12.61
N GLY A 110 -12.58 16.35 -12.42
CA GLY A 110 -11.36 16.17 -13.21
C GLY A 110 -10.24 17.14 -12.84
N ILE A 111 -10.44 18.05 -11.89
CA ILE A 111 -9.47 19.09 -11.52
C ILE A 111 -9.36 19.19 -9.99
N LYS A 112 -8.13 19.22 -9.47
CA LYS A 112 -7.89 19.32 -8.01
C LYS A 112 -8.44 20.63 -7.47
N GLY A 113 -9.18 20.57 -6.38
CA GLY A 113 -9.64 21.78 -5.68
C GLY A 113 -10.77 22.52 -6.38
N VAL A 114 -11.29 22.00 -7.50
CA VAL A 114 -12.51 22.49 -8.17
C VAL A 114 -13.62 21.49 -7.90
N ARG A 115 -14.74 21.91 -7.33
CA ARG A 115 -15.89 21.04 -7.03
C ARG A 115 -17.21 21.76 -7.24
N TRP A 116 -18.27 21.02 -7.50
CA TRP A 116 -19.63 21.57 -7.54
C TRP A 116 -20.18 21.68 -6.11
N ASP A 117 -20.67 22.88 -5.72
CA ASP A 117 -21.41 23.11 -4.48
C ASP A 117 -22.91 23.06 -4.80
N GLU A 118 -23.55 21.92 -4.55
CA GLU A 118 -24.98 21.68 -4.79
C GLU A 118 -25.88 22.61 -3.98
N LYS A 119 -25.46 23.05 -2.78
CA LYS A 119 -26.28 23.94 -1.94
C LYS A 119 -26.42 25.33 -2.54
N ARG A 120 -25.45 25.73 -3.35
CA ARG A 120 -25.38 27.08 -3.93
C ARG A 120 -25.46 27.08 -5.45
N ASN A 121 -25.54 25.90 -6.06
CA ASN A 121 -25.52 25.70 -7.50
C ASN A 121 -24.36 26.45 -8.18
N LYS A 122 -23.15 26.37 -7.61
CA LYS A 122 -21.95 27.05 -8.11
C LYS A 122 -20.73 26.14 -8.08
N TRP A 123 -19.81 26.35 -9.02
CA TRP A 123 -18.47 25.75 -9.01
C TRP A 123 -17.56 26.48 -8.03
N GLU A 124 -17.02 25.76 -7.06
CA GLU A 124 -16.09 26.28 -6.05
C GLU A 124 -14.65 25.92 -6.41
N ALA A 125 -13.75 26.91 -6.36
CA ALA A 125 -12.31 26.70 -6.55
C ALA A 125 -11.55 27.01 -5.25
N SER A 126 -10.60 26.15 -4.92
CA SER A 126 -9.74 26.27 -3.75
C SER A 126 -8.37 25.66 -4.01
N ILE A 127 -7.35 26.20 -3.35
CA ILE A 127 -5.98 25.68 -3.37
C ILE A 127 -5.46 25.60 -1.94
N THR A 128 -4.74 24.53 -1.61
CA THR A 128 -4.02 24.44 -0.33
C THR A 128 -2.54 24.65 -0.59
N PHE A 129 -1.93 25.56 0.15
CA PHE A 129 -0.52 25.90 0.06
C PHE A 129 0.05 26.13 1.45
N GLN A 130 1.23 25.61 1.76
CA GLN A 130 1.87 25.74 3.09
C GLN A 130 0.91 25.47 4.28
N LYS A 131 0.12 24.38 4.19
CA LYS A 131 -0.88 23.98 5.19
C LYS A 131 -2.06 24.95 5.38
N LYS A 132 -2.17 26.00 4.55
CA LYS A 132 -3.28 26.96 4.56
C LYS A 132 -4.18 26.74 3.34
N LEU A 133 -5.49 26.78 3.58
CA LEU A 133 -6.49 26.77 2.50
C LEU A 133 -6.71 28.21 2.00
N HIS A 134 -6.55 28.40 0.70
CA HIS A 134 -6.89 29.63 0.00
C HIS A 134 -8.14 29.38 -0.83
N PHE A 135 -9.23 30.04 -0.45
CA PHE A 135 -10.48 30.04 -1.20
C PHE A 135 -10.37 31.02 -2.37
N LEU A 136 -10.59 30.53 -3.59
CA LEU A 136 -10.41 31.31 -4.81
C LEU A 136 -11.71 31.93 -5.32
N GLY A 137 -12.85 31.36 -4.92
CA GLY A 137 -14.17 31.88 -5.25
C GLY A 137 -15.18 30.80 -5.61
N ARG A 138 -16.38 31.27 -5.93
CA ARG A 138 -17.47 30.48 -6.50
C ARG A 138 -17.90 31.10 -7.82
N PHE A 139 -18.12 30.25 -8.80
CA PHE A 139 -18.34 30.62 -10.19
C PHE A 139 -19.57 29.88 -10.72
N GLU A 140 -20.25 30.47 -11.69
CA GLU A 140 -21.40 29.82 -12.34
C GLU A 140 -20.93 28.76 -13.33
N LYS A 141 -19.85 29.04 -14.07
CA LYS A 141 -19.27 28.13 -15.05
C LYS A 141 -18.09 27.36 -14.47
N LYS A 142 -17.95 26.11 -14.91
CA LYS A 142 -16.84 25.23 -14.52
C LYS A 142 -15.50 25.80 -14.98
N ASP A 143 -15.45 26.34 -16.19
CA ASP A 143 -14.22 26.82 -16.80
C ASP A 143 -13.64 28.02 -16.04
N ASP A 144 -14.49 28.90 -15.51
CA ASP A 144 -14.05 30.03 -14.69
C ASP A 144 -13.41 29.57 -13.38
N ALA A 145 -13.98 28.54 -12.74
CA ALA A 145 -13.39 27.92 -11.56
C ALA A 145 -12.06 27.21 -11.86
N ILE A 146 -11.93 26.58 -13.04
CA ILE A 146 -10.68 25.97 -13.50
C ILE A 146 -9.62 27.04 -13.76
N LYS A 147 -9.99 28.14 -14.40
CA LYS A 147 -9.08 29.27 -14.66
C LYS A 147 -8.57 29.86 -13.35
N ALA A 148 -9.46 30.20 -12.43
CA ALA A 148 -9.08 30.70 -11.11
C ALA A 148 -8.14 29.72 -10.37
N ARG A 149 -8.39 28.41 -10.51
CA ARG A 149 -7.54 27.37 -9.94
C ARG A 149 -6.14 27.37 -10.55
N ARG A 150 -6.01 27.45 -11.88
CA ARG A 150 -4.73 27.49 -12.61
C ARG A 150 -3.94 28.75 -12.30
N ASP A 151 -4.59 29.91 -12.28
CA ASP A 151 -3.96 31.19 -11.92
C ASP A 151 -3.36 31.13 -10.50
N ALA A 152 -4.03 30.42 -9.58
CA ALA A 152 -3.51 30.19 -8.25
C ALA A 152 -2.33 29.20 -8.22
N GLU A 153 -2.31 28.17 -9.07
CA GLU A 153 -1.13 27.29 -9.20
C GLU A 153 0.06 28.07 -9.73
N ASP A 154 -0.16 28.96 -10.68
CA ASP A 154 0.88 29.84 -11.20
C ASP A 154 1.41 30.79 -10.15
N LYS A 155 0.53 31.36 -9.32
CA LYS A 155 0.94 32.28 -8.25
C LYS A 155 1.68 31.59 -7.10
N TYR A 156 1.19 30.43 -6.65
CA TYR A 156 1.66 29.79 -5.42
C TYR A 156 2.65 28.63 -5.69
N PHE A 157 2.45 27.85 -6.75
CA PHE A 157 3.25 26.66 -7.00
C PHE A 157 4.44 26.93 -7.92
N LYS A 158 4.32 27.75 -8.98
CA LYS A 158 5.47 28.05 -9.89
C LYS A 158 6.72 28.53 -9.15
N PRO A 159 6.66 29.50 -8.20
CA PRO A 159 7.87 29.94 -7.49
C PRO A 159 8.56 28.83 -6.69
N ILE A 160 7.80 27.83 -6.20
CA ILE A 160 8.39 26.66 -5.54
C ILE A 160 8.99 25.72 -6.58
N LEU A 161 8.29 25.49 -7.69
CA LEU A 161 8.75 24.62 -8.78
C LEU A 161 10.00 25.18 -9.48
N ASP A 162 10.13 26.50 -9.60
CA ASP A 162 11.27 27.16 -10.24
C ASP A 162 12.51 27.13 -9.34
N LYS A 163 12.35 27.17 -8.01
CA LYS A 163 13.43 26.88 -7.04
C LYS A 163 13.93 25.41 -7.13
N MET A 164 13.32 24.58 -7.97
CA MET A 164 13.71 23.17 -8.16
C MET A 164 14.63 22.94 -9.37
N ASN A 165 14.88 23.96 -10.21
CA ASN A 165 15.76 23.87 -11.38
C ASN A 165 17.15 24.44 -11.10
#